data_AF-A0A2T0W9R1-F1
#
_entry.id   AF-A0A2T0W9R1-F1
#
_cell.length_a   1.000
_cell.length_b   1.000
_cell.length_c   1.000
_cell.angle_alpha   90.00
_cell.angle_beta   90.00
_cell.angle_gamma   90.00
#
_symmetry.space_group_name_H-M   'P 1'
#
loop_
_entity.id
_entity.type
_entity.pdbx_description
1 polymer ?
#
loop_
_entity_poly.entity_id
_entity_poly.type
_entity_poly.pdbx_seq_one_letter_code
_entity_poly.pdbx_strand_id
1 'polypeptide(L)'
;MASSHLITKTRIKNLLLIVIGSILYATSVNVFTVPNGLSEGGLTGFSLILFYLVDIPPSYTIFIINIFILAIGYKFLDKKTLQYTLVANAIISVMLLAVTRYQFIPETTLLAPIGSGIFMGAGIGLIMLGHGTTAGSDILAKLLEKYFGINVPTGLLLIDVCIVLPSAFIIGAENVALTLINLYIQSKVIDFVLEGLNPRKSFFIISEKHIEIAEAIENQLGRGITILDGKGYFTKEKKEILYIIISRREVLPIKRIVAALDPNAFMTISHVQEVTGEGFTYLSPEMQAERITEAEEDWLEE
;
A
#
# COMPACT_ATOMS: atom_id res chain seq x y z
N MET A 1 -29.96 -13.35 -1.66
CA MET A 1 -30.20 -12.29 -0.65
C MET A 1 -29.01 -12.06 0.28
N ALA A 2 -28.28 -13.09 0.74
CA ALA A 2 -27.07 -12.88 1.56
C ALA A 2 -25.90 -12.25 0.77
N SER A 3 -25.72 -12.62 -0.50
CA SER A 3 -24.69 -12.07 -1.40
C SER A 3 -24.87 -10.58 -1.68
N SER A 4 -26.08 -10.12 -2.00
CA SER A 4 -26.36 -8.69 -2.23
C SER A 4 -26.06 -7.82 -1.02
N HIS A 5 -26.30 -8.33 0.20
CA HIS A 5 -26.07 -7.58 1.44
C HIS A 5 -24.57 -7.45 1.77
N LEU A 6 -23.76 -8.46 1.40
CA LEU A 6 -22.31 -8.46 1.56
C LEU A 6 -21.62 -7.54 0.54
N ILE A 7 -22.06 -7.57 -0.72
CA ILE A 7 -21.57 -6.68 -1.79
C ILE A 7 -21.79 -5.20 -1.41
N THR A 8 -22.95 -4.86 -0.86
CA THR A 8 -23.24 -3.49 -0.40
C THR A 8 -22.37 -3.07 0.77
N LYS A 9 -22.10 -3.98 1.74
CA LYS A 9 -21.24 -3.69 2.90
C LYS A 9 -19.79 -3.41 2.48
N THR A 10 -19.26 -4.16 1.51
CA THR A 10 -17.91 -3.95 0.95
C THR A 10 -17.83 -2.64 0.18
N ARG A 11 -18.86 -2.29 -0.61
CA ARG A 11 -18.91 -0.99 -1.32
C ARG A 11 -18.95 0.19 -0.36
N ILE A 12 -19.74 0.12 0.69
CA ILE A 12 -19.82 1.18 1.72
C ILE A 12 -18.47 1.33 2.43
N LYS A 13 -17.82 0.23 2.80
CA LYS A 13 -16.47 0.26 3.40
C LYS A 13 -15.48 0.96 2.47
N ASN A 14 -15.44 0.59 1.19
CA ASN A 14 -14.53 1.18 0.22
C ASN A 14 -14.79 2.68 0.04
N LEU A 15 -16.05 3.09 -0.07
CA LEU A 15 -16.41 4.50 -0.17
C LEU A 15 -16.04 5.28 1.10
N LEU A 16 -16.22 4.71 2.29
CA LEU A 16 -15.78 5.36 3.54
C LEU A 16 -14.27 5.53 3.58
N LEU A 17 -13.50 4.53 3.18
CA LEU A 17 -12.04 4.62 3.07
C LEU A 17 -11.62 5.73 2.11
N ILE A 18 -12.28 5.82 0.94
CA ILE A 18 -12.03 6.87 -0.05
C ILE A 18 -12.37 8.25 0.53
N VAL A 19 -13.53 8.43 1.16
CA VAL A 19 -13.95 9.72 1.73
C VAL A 19 -12.96 10.19 2.80
N ILE A 20 -12.61 9.32 3.74
CA ILE A 20 -11.66 9.64 4.82
C ILE A 20 -10.28 9.94 4.22
N GLY A 21 -9.83 9.11 3.27
CA GLY A 21 -8.54 9.30 2.61
C GLY A 21 -8.47 10.61 1.83
N SER A 22 -9.53 10.98 1.09
CA SER A 22 -9.64 12.25 0.36
C SER A 22 -9.60 13.46 1.29
N ILE A 23 -10.24 13.39 2.46
CA ILE A 23 -10.20 14.47 3.47
C ILE A 23 -8.78 14.62 4.02
N LEU A 24 -8.10 13.52 4.36
CA LEU A 24 -6.73 13.55 4.87
C LEU A 24 -5.74 14.09 3.82
N TYR A 25 -5.88 13.66 2.57
CA TYR A 25 -5.09 14.16 1.44
C TYR A 25 -5.26 15.67 1.28
N ALA A 26 -6.50 16.16 1.18
CA ALA A 26 -6.77 17.60 1.02
C ALA A 26 -6.29 18.42 2.23
N THR A 27 -6.43 17.88 3.45
CA THR A 27 -5.90 18.49 4.66
C THR A 27 -4.37 18.58 4.60
N SER A 28 -3.69 17.52 4.13
CA SER A 28 -2.24 17.54 3.95
C SER A 28 -1.80 18.69 3.04
N VAL A 29 -2.43 18.79 1.87
CA VAL A 29 -2.10 19.80 0.85
C VAL A 29 -2.26 21.21 1.43
N ASN A 30 -3.42 21.54 1.97
CA ASN A 30 -3.72 22.91 2.36
C ASN A 30 -3.14 23.33 3.72
N VAL A 31 -3.02 22.40 4.67
CA VAL A 31 -2.54 22.73 6.02
C VAL A 31 -1.02 22.69 6.08
N PHE A 32 -0.38 21.74 5.39
CA PHE A 32 1.07 21.50 5.51
C PHE A 32 1.83 21.84 4.23
N THR A 33 1.41 21.32 3.07
CA THR A 33 2.21 21.39 1.83
C THR A 33 2.29 22.82 1.28
N VAL A 34 1.13 23.43 0.98
CA VAL A 34 1.04 24.76 0.35
C VAL A 34 1.61 25.88 1.25
N PRO A 35 1.25 25.97 2.56
CA PRO A 35 1.74 27.07 3.40
C PRO A 35 3.25 27.05 3.65
N ASN A 36 3.89 25.88 3.52
CA ASN A 36 5.32 25.71 3.76
C ASN A 36 6.15 25.64 2.48
N GLY A 37 5.56 25.98 1.32
CA GLY A 37 6.27 26.00 0.04
C GLY A 37 6.81 24.65 -0.39
N LEU A 38 6.24 23.56 0.12
CA LEU A 38 6.62 22.21 -0.27
C LEU A 38 6.06 21.95 -1.66
N SER A 39 6.86 21.33 -2.52
CA SER A 39 6.35 20.86 -3.80
C SER A 39 5.59 19.57 -3.60
N GLU A 40 4.52 19.38 -4.35
CA GLU A 40 3.88 18.09 -4.45
C GLU A 40 4.63 17.28 -5.52
N GLY A 41 5.17 16.12 -5.14
CA GLY A 41 5.73 15.18 -6.10
C GLY A 41 4.59 14.63 -6.95
N GLY A 42 4.61 14.95 -8.25
CA GLY A 42 3.53 14.58 -9.17
C GLY A 42 3.14 15.71 -10.12
N LEU A 43 1.91 15.65 -10.64
CA LEU A 43 1.42 16.54 -11.69
C LEU A 43 1.40 18.01 -11.30
N THR A 44 1.09 18.30 -10.04
CA THR A 44 1.07 19.65 -9.51
C THR A 44 2.48 20.25 -9.51
N GLY A 45 3.49 19.52 -9.03
CA GLY A 45 4.89 19.94 -9.09
C GLY A 45 5.38 20.15 -10.52
N PHE A 46 5.04 19.22 -11.44
CA PHE A 46 5.36 19.37 -12.87
C PHE A 46 4.70 20.61 -13.49
N SER A 47 3.45 20.89 -13.12
CA SER A 47 2.71 22.05 -13.64
C SER A 47 3.31 23.38 -13.21
N LEU A 48 3.85 23.45 -11.99
CA LEU A 48 4.56 24.63 -11.48
C LEU A 48 5.88 24.83 -12.24
N ILE A 49 6.64 23.75 -12.49
CA ILE A 49 7.86 23.84 -13.31
C ILE A 49 7.53 24.38 -14.71
N LEU A 50 6.47 23.89 -15.35
CA LEU A 50 6.04 24.38 -16.67
C LEU A 50 5.65 25.86 -16.63
N PHE A 51 4.93 26.28 -15.59
CA PHE A 51 4.57 27.68 -15.40
C PHE A 51 5.82 28.56 -15.31
N TYR A 52 6.82 28.18 -14.51
CA TYR A 52 8.02 28.98 -14.35
C TYR A 52 8.96 28.98 -15.56
N LEU A 53 8.92 27.96 -16.42
CA LEU A 53 9.78 27.86 -17.61
C LEU A 53 9.18 28.52 -18.85
N VAL A 54 7.86 28.41 -19.05
CA VAL A 54 7.18 28.80 -20.30
C VAL A 54 5.87 29.58 -20.07
N ASP A 55 5.63 30.07 -18.84
CA ASP A 55 4.44 30.86 -18.46
C ASP A 55 3.09 30.17 -18.74
N ILE A 56 3.08 28.83 -18.83
CA ILE A 56 1.83 28.07 -19.01
C ILE A 56 1.11 27.98 -17.66
N PRO A 57 -0.12 28.50 -17.53
CA PRO A 57 -0.82 28.47 -16.25
C PRO A 57 -1.01 27.02 -15.77
N PRO A 58 -0.74 26.71 -14.48
CA PRO A 58 -0.81 25.35 -13.94
C PRO A 58 -2.16 24.66 -14.19
N SER A 59 -3.24 25.44 -14.25
CA SER A 59 -4.59 24.96 -14.55
C SER A 59 -4.69 24.22 -15.90
N TYR A 60 -4.00 24.70 -16.94
CA TYR A 60 -4.01 24.03 -18.25
C TYR A 60 -3.16 22.76 -18.23
N THR A 61 -1.98 22.83 -17.62
CA THR A 61 -1.04 21.70 -17.54
C THR A 61 -1.63 20.54 -16.73
N ILE A 62 -2.20 20.83 -15.56
CA ILE A 62 -2.88 19.83 -14.72
C ILE A 62 -4.06 19.23 -15.47
N PHE A 63 -4.88 20.04 -16.14
CA PHE A 63 -6.04 19.56 -16.89
C PHE A 63 -5.66 18.61 -18.04
N ILE A 64 -4.68 18.99 -18.86
CA ILE A 64 -4.22 18.18 -20.00
C ILE A 64 -3.61 16.87 -19.51
N ILE A 65 -2.75 16.91 -18.49
CA ILE A 65 -2.07 15.69 -18.04
C ILE A 65 -3.04 14.78 -17.28
N ASN A 66 -3.99 15.33 -16.51
CA ASN A 66 -5.06 14.52 -15.91
C ASN A 66 -5.88 13.80 -16.97
N ILE A 67 -6.25 14.46 -18.08
CA ILE A 67 -6.93 13.80 -19.20
C ILE A 67 -6.08 12.68 -19.77
N PHE A 68 -4.79 12.93 -20.00
CA PHE A 68 -3.88 11.93 -20.58
C PHE A 68 -3.71 10.70 -19.66
N ILE A 69 -3.51 10.93 -18.36
CA ILE A 69 -3.36 9.87 -17.36
C ILE A 69 -4.68 9.12 -17.16
N LEU A 70 -5.83 9.80 -17.18
CA LEU A 70 -7.14 9.13 -17.15
C LEU A 70 -7.39 8.30 -18.41
N ALA A 71 -6.95 8.76 -19.58
CA ALA A 71 -7.05 7.99 -20.83
C ALA A 71 -6.19 6.73 -20.80
N ILE A 72 -4.97 6.82 -20.26
CA ILE A 72 -4.12 5.66 -19.97
C ILE A 72 -4.82 4.75 -18.95
N GLY A 73 -5.25 5.32 -17.83
CA GLY A 73 -5.95 4.62 -16.75
C GLY A 73 -7.19 3.87 -17.24
N TYR A 74 -7.96 4.43 -18.18
CA TYR A 74 -9.14 3.77 -18.75
C TYR A 74 -8.82 2.43 -19.42
N LYS A 75 -7.62 2.27 -20.00
CA LYS A 75 -7.19 1.02 -20.63
C LYS A 75 -6.63 0.00 -19.62
N PHE A 76 -6.12 0.46 -18.47
CA PHE A 76 -5.38 -0.38 -17.53
C PHE A 76 -6.10 -0.65 -16.20
N LEU A 77 -7.07 0.18 -15.83
CA LEU A 77 -7.86 0.08 -14.62
C LEU A 77 -9.23 -0.55 -14.91
N ASP A 78 -9.72 -1.35 -13.98
CA ASP A 78 -11.09 -1.85 -14.04
C ASP A 78 -12.12 -0.72 -13.83
N LYS A 79 -13.34 -0.92 -14.33
CA LYS A 79 -14.41 0.08 -14.29
C LYS A 79 -14.73 0.56 -12.87
N LYS A 80 -14.59 -0.30 -11.86
CA LYS A 80 -14.87 0.02 -10.46
C LYS A 80 -13.80 0.94 -9.89
N THR A 81 -12.52 0.65 -10.14
CA THR A 81 -11.42 1.55 -9.76
C THR A 81 -11.58 2.93 -10.39
N LEU A 82 -11.99 3.01 -11.67
CA LEU A 82 -12.23 4.28 -12.35
C LEU A 82 -13.36 5.10 -11.69
N GLN A 83 -14.48 4.45 -11.34
CA GLN A 83 -15.60 5.12 -10.64
C GLN A 83 -15.18 5.65 -9.28
N TYR A 84 -14.45 4.85 -8.50
CA TYR A 84 -13.96 5.24 -7.18
C TYR A 84 -12.92 6.36 -7.24
N THR A 85 -12.09 6.37 -8.28
CA THR A 85 -11.16 7.46 -8.57
C THR A 85 -11.90 8.77 -8.85
N LEU A 86 -12.97 8.72 -9.65
CA LEU A 86 -13.78 9.90 -9.92
C LEU A 86 -14.41 10.47 -8.64
N VAL A 87 -14.92 9.60 -7.77
CA VAL A 87 -15.46 9.98 -6.46
C VAL A 87 -14.37 10.59 -5.57
N ALA A 88 -13.19 9.97 -5.49
CA ALA A 88 -12.06 10.48 -4.73
C ALA A 88 -11.66 11.89 -5.19
N ASN A 89 -11.53 12.09 -6.51
CA ASN A 89 -11.15 13.38 -7.09
C ASN A 89 -12.20 14.46 -6.86
N ALA A 90 -13.49 14.12 -6.95
CA ALA A 90 -14.56 15.05 -6.64
C ALA A 90 -14.49 15.51 -5.17
N ILE A 91 -14.30 14.58 -4.24
CA ILE A 91 -14.18 14.89 -2.80
C ILE A 91 -12.92 15.71 -2.53
N ILE A 92 -11.76 15.30 -3.06
CA ILE A 92 -10.49 16.03 -2.92
C ILE A 92 -10.68 17.46 -3.41
N SER A 93 -11.26 17.66 -4.61
CA SER A 93 -11.48 18.98 -5.18
C SER A 93 -12.35 19.88 -4.29
N VAL A 94 -13.45 19.35 -3.75
CA VAL A 94 -14.33 20.09 -2.82
C VAL A 94 -13.62 20.38 -1.51
N MET A 95 -12.87 19.42 -0.96
CA MET A 95 -12.16 19.59 0.31
C MET A 95 -10.98 20.55 0.20
N LEU A 96 -10.28 20.59 -0.93
CA LEU A 96 -9.24 21.59 -1.20
C LEU A 96 -9.81 23.02 -1.22
N LEU A 97 -11.05 23.21 -1.64
CA LEU A 97 -11.72 24.52 -1.56
C LEU A 97 -12.24 24.83 -0.15
N ALA A 98 -12.70 23.81 0.59
CA ALA A 98 -13.28 23.97 1.92
C ALA A 98 -12.22 24.18 3.02
N VAL A 99 -11.08 23.48 2.94
CA VAL A 99 -10.04 23.45 3.98
C VAL A 99 -8.99 24.52 3.71
N THR A 100 -9.37 25.80 3.65
CA THR A 100 -8.44 26.90 3.30
C THR A 100 -8.02 27.75 4.50
N ARG A 101 -8.74 27.68 5.62
CA ARG A 101 -8.52 28.54 6.81
C ARG A 101 -7.48 28.04 7.79
N TYR A 102 -7.08 26.77 7.70
CA TYR A 102 -6.16 26.16 8.66
C TYR A 102 -4.80 26.00 7.98
N GLN A 103 -3.79 26.69 8.52
CA GLN A 103 -2.40 26.60 8.05
C GLN A 103 -1.53 26.23 9.24
N PHE A 104 -0.67 25.24 9.05
CA PHE A 104 0.32 24.84 10.05
C PHE A 104 1.70 25.28 9.55
N ILE A 105 2.20 26.39 10.09
CA ILE A 105 3.52 26.94 9.77
C ILE A 105 4.37 26.83 11.04
N PRO A 106 5.07 25.71 11.25
CA PRO A 106 5.89 25.52 12.43
C PRO A 106 7.15 26.39 12.38
N GLU A 107 7.67 26.76 13.54
CA GLU A 107 8.99 27.42 13.65
C GLU A 107 10.12 26.52 13.15
N THR A 108 9.95 25.20 13.27
CA THR A 108 10.90 24.19 12.80
C THR A 108 10.50 23.69 11.41
N THR A 109 11.35 23.93 10.41
CA THR A 109 11.09 23.61 8.99
C THR A 109 10.80 22.14 8.72
N LEU A 110 11.27 21.21 9.56
CA LEU A 110 11.06 19.76 9.42
C LEU A 110 9.66 19.27 9.82
N LEU A 111 8.93 20.00 10.67
CA LEU A 111 7.64 19.51 11.18
C LEU A 111 6.56 19.49 10.10
N ALA A 112 6.58 20.46 9.18
CA ALA A 112 5.62 20.54 8.10
C ALA A 112 5.77 19.40 7.06
N PRO A 113 6.96 19.07 6.55
CA PRO A 113 7.20 17.90 5.71
C PRO A 113 6.80 16.57 6.36
N ILE A 114 7.08 16.41 7.66
CA ILE A 114 6.69 15.20 8.41
C ILE A 114 5.17 15.09 8.50
N GLY A 115 4.50 16.18 8.90
CA GLY A 115 3.04 16.24 8.96
C GLY A 115 2.40 15.97 7.60
N SER A 116 2.90 16.65 6.56
CA SER A 116 2.48 16.43 5.17
C SER A 116 2.64 14.96 4.78
N GLY A 117 3.82 14.37 4.98
CA GLY A 117 4.07 12.98 4.56
C GLY A 117 3.13 11.98 5.25
N ILE A 118 2.85 12.19 6.54
CA ILE A 118 1.93 11.34 7.30
C ILE A 118 0.49 11.48 6.80
N PHE A 119 -0.04 12.70 6.70
CA PHE A 119 -1.43 12.91 6.30
C PHE A 119 -1.65 12.57 4.82
N MET A 120 -0.72 12.95 3.94
CA MET A 120 -0.76 12.62 2.51
C MET A 120 -0.67 11.12 2.30
N GLY A 121 0.32 10.47 2.92
CA GLY A 121 0.53 9.04 2.78
C GLY A 121 -0.64 8.21 3.32
N ALA A 122 -1.20 8.63 4.46
CA ALA A 122 -2.41 8.00 4.99
C ALA A 122 -3.62 8.22 4.06
N GLY A 123 -3.77 9.42 3.50
CA GLY A 123 -4.82 9.76 2.55
C GLY A 123 -4.79 8.87 1.30
N ILE A 124 -3.64 8.86 0.61
CA ILE A 124 -3.43 8.05 -0.59
C ILE A 124 -3.57 6.55 -0.28
N GLY A 125 -2.95 6.08 0.80
CA GLY A 125 -3.03 4.68 1.23
C GLY A 125 -4.47 4.24 1.46
N LEU A 126 -5.31 5.06 2.13
CA LEU A 126 -6.73 4.73 2.36
C LEU A 126 -7.56 4.74 1.08
N ILE A 127 -7.33 5.71 0.18
CA ILE A 127 -7.99 5.75 -1.13
C ILE A 127 -7.67 4.47 -1.91
N MET A 128 -6.39 4.08 -1.96
CA MET A 128 -5.93 2.88 -2.64
C MET A 128 -6.46 1.60 -1.98
N LEU A 129 -6.51 1.54 -0.65
CA LEU A 129 -7.13 0.43 0.09
C LEU A 129 -8.63 0.30 -0.23
N GLY A 130 -9.30 1.41 -0.51
CA GLY A 130 -10.67 1.48 -1.03
C GLY A 130 -10.81 1.09 -2.51
N HIS A 131 -9.71 0.73 -3.19
CA HIS A 131 -9.61 0.47 -4.63
C HIS A 131 -9.81 1.74 -5.49
N GLY A 132 -9.54 2.93 -4.96
CA GLY A 132 -9.46 4.17 -5.72
C GLY A 132 -8.02 4.56 -6.07
N THR A 133 -7.86 5.75 -6.65
CA THR A 133 -6.59 6.47 -6.78
C THR A 133 -6.88 7.98 -6.79
N THR A 134 -5.85 8.82 -6.60
CA THR A 134 -5.90 10.27 -6.79
C THR A 134 -5.76 10.69 -8.28
N ALA A 135 -5.67 9.72 -9.20
CA ALA A 135 -5.51 9.92 -10.65
C ALA A 135 -4.23 10.67 -11.09
N GLY A 136 -3.25 10.82 -10.20
CA GLY A 136 -1.94 11.42 -10.47
C GLY A 136 -0.87 10.41 -10.89
N SER A 137 0.32 10.53 -10.30
CA SER A 137 1.44 9.59 -10.47
C SER A 137 1.10 8.16 -10.01
N ASP A 138 0.07 7.99 -9.18
CA ASP A 138 -0.50 6.70 -8.75
C ASP A 138 -0.77 5.70 -9.88
N ILE A 139 -1.32 6.17 -11.01
CA ILE A 139 -1.67 5.29 -12.14
C ILE A 139 -0.40 4.77 -12.79
N LEU A 140 0.63 5.62 -12.91
CA LEU A 140 1.94 5.23 -13.41
C LEU A 140 2.63 4.26 -12.45
N ALA A 141 2.51 4.46 -11.13
CA ALA A 141 3.08 3.54 -10.16
C ALA A 141 2.41 2.16 -10.17
N LYS A 142 1.08 2.09 -10.32
CA LYS A 142 0.36 0.82 -10.56
C LYS A 142 0.81 0.13 -11.85
N LEU A 143 1.15 0.92 -12.88
CA LEU A 143 1.70 0.39 -14.12
C LEU A 143 3.09 -0.20 -13.89
N LEU A 144 3.95 0.47 -13.12
CA LEU A 144 5.27 -0.03 -12.75
C LEU A 144 5.18 -1.32 -11.92
N GLU A 145 4.22 -1.42 -11.02
CA GLU A 145 3.91 -2.66 -10.29
C GLU A 145 3.54 -3.79 -11.26
N LYS A 146 2.58 -3.53 -12.17
CA LYS A 146 2.08 -4.53 -13.12
C LYS A 146 3.16 -5.06 -14.07
N TYR A 147 4.05 -4.20 -14.57
CA TYR A 147 5.02 -4.57 -15.61
C TYR A 147 6.42 -4.87 -15.09
N PHE A 148 6.83 -4.27 -13.98
CA PHE A 148 8.19 -4.38 -13.44
C PHE A 148 8.24 -4.97 -12.02
N GLY A 149 7.10 -5.25 -11.39
CA GLY A 149 7.04 -5.80 -10.03
C GLY A 149 7.51 -4.82 -8.94
N ILE A 150 7.59 -3.53 -9.25
CA ILE A 150 7.96 -2.49 -8.28
C ILE A 150 6.73 -2.19 -7.43
N ASN A 151 6.82 -2.35 -6.11
CA ASN A 151 5.68 -2.04 -5.23
C ASN A 151 5.24 -0.58 -5.39
N VAL A 152 3.92 -0.35 -5.33
CA VAL A 152 3.33 0.96 -5.64
C VAL A 152 3.93 2.13 -4.85
N PRO A 153 4.17 2.03 -3.52
CA PRO A 153 4.75 3.14 -2.76
C PRO A 153 6.16 3.54 -3.22
N THR A 154 6.97 2.59 -3.66
CA THR A 154 8.30 2.88 -4.23
C THR A 154 8.18 3.44 -5.64
N GLY A 155 7.25 2.91 -6.44
CA GLY A 155 6.94 3.44 -7.77
C GLY A 155 6.55 4.93 -7.72
N LEU A 156 5.66 5.30 -6.79
CA LEU A 156 5.29 6.70 -6.52
C LEU A 156 6.53 7.54 -6.20
N LEU A 157 7.31 7.11 -5.21
CA LEU A 157 8.50 7.84 -4.76
C LEU A 157 9.47 8.10 -5.91
N LEU A 158 9.74 7.10 -6.75
CA LEU A 158 10.66 7.24 -7.88
C LEU A 158 10.15 8.27 -8.91
N ILE A 159 8.86 8.20 -9.25
CA ILE A 159 8.24 9.14 -10.19
C ILE A 159 8.30 10.56 -9.62
N ASP A 160 7.91 10.71 -8.36
CA ASP A 160 7.81 12.00 -7.68
C ASP A 160 9.19 12.65 -7.48
N VAL A 161 10.22 11.86 -7.15
CA VAL A 161 11.61 12.33 -7.07
C VAL A 161 12.10 12.81 -8.43
N CYS A 162 11.83 12.07 -9.51
CA CYS A 162 12.18 12.48 -10.87
C CYS A 162 11.52 13.82 -11.26
N ILE A 163 10.30 14.09 -10.77
CA ILE A 163 9.58 15.34 -11.02
C ILE A 163 10.11 16.49 -10.14
N VAL A 164 10.43 16.23 -8.88
CA VAL A 164 10.84 17.27 -7.92
C VAL A 164 12.29 17.71 -8.11
N LEU A 165 13.22 16.83 -8.51
CA LEU A 165 14.64 17.21 -8.64
C LEU A 165 14.87 18.41 -9.57
N PRO A 166 14.26 18.50 -10.77
CA PRO A 166 14.36 19.69 -11.62
C PRO A 166 13.80 20.96 -10.98
N SER A 167 12.85 20.85 -10.04
CA SER A 167 12.30 22.03 -9.35
C SER A 167 13.31 22.73 -8.45
N ALA A 168 14.46 22.10 -8.12
CA ALA A 168 15.52 22.70 -7.30
C ALA A 168 16.03 24.03 -7.86
N PHE A 169 16.03 24.17 -9.19
CA PHE A 169 16.42 25.41 -9.86
C PHE A 169 15.41 26.56 -9.67
N ILE A 170 14.21 26.24 -9.17
CA ILE A 170 13.10 27.18 -9.04
C ILE A 170 12.76 27.44 -7.56
N ILE A 171 12.48 26.39 -6.80
CA ILE A 171 12.06 26.49 -5.38
C ILE A 171 13.23 26.49 -4.39
N GLY A 172 14.46 26.28 -4.89
CA GLY A 172 15.67 26.19 -4.07
C GLY A 172 15.95 24.79 -3.52
N ALA A 173 17.23 24.54 -3.23
CA ALA A 173 17.71 23.22 -2.77
C ALA A 173 17.13 22.81 -1.40
N GLU A 174 16.88 23.78 -0.51
CA GLU A 174 16.31 23.51 0.81
C GLU A 174 14.87 22.99 0.71
N ASN A 175 13.99 23.67 -0.04
CA ASN A 175 12.61 23.24 -0.23
C ASN A 175 12.52 21.90 -0.98
N VAL A 176 13.45 21.62 -1.90
CA VAL A 176 13.56 20.29 -2.52
C VAL A 176 13.94 19.23 -1.50
N ALA A 177 14.95 19.47 -0.65
CA ALA A 177 15.32 18.51 0.40
C ALA A 177 14.16 18.23 1.36
N LEU A 178 13.44 19.27 1.79
CA LEU A 178 12.24 19.14 2.62
C LEU A 178 11.13 18.37 1.90
N THR A 179 10.95 18.61 0.59
CA THR A 179 9.99 17.86 -0.24
C THR A 179 10.39 16.38 -0.35
N LEU A 180 11.67 16.07 -0.54
CA LEU A 180 12.14 14.68 -0.59
C LEU A 180 11.89 13.93 0.72
N ILE A 181 12.05 14.60 1.87
CA ILE A 181 11.69 14.04 3.18
C ILE A 181 10.18 13.75 3.25
N ASN A 182 9.34 14.72 2.84
CA ASN A 182 7.89 14.54 2.74
C ASN A 182 7.53 13.31 1.88
N LEU A 183 8.07 13.21 0.66
CA LEU A 183 7.81 12.08 -0.26
C LEU A 183 8.26 10.73 0.31
N TYR A 184 9.42 10.69 0.98
CA TYR A 184 9.90 9.46 1.61
C TYR A 184 8.96 9.00 2.74
N ILE A 185 8.55 9.92 3.61
CA ILE A 185 7.61 9.63 4.70
C ILE A 185 6.26 9.19 4.14
N GLN A 186 5.75 9.91 3.14
CA GLN A 186 4.54 9.55 2.40
C GLN A 186 4.61 8.12 1.87
N SER A 187 5.68 7.76 1.17
CA SER A 187 5.89 6.40 0.65
C SER A 187 5.83 5.35 1.77
N LYS A 188 6.51 5.58 2.91
CA LYS A 188 6.47 4.67 4.05
C LYS A 188 5.11 4.55 4.72
N VAL A 189 4.33 5.63 4.75
CA VAL A 189 2.98 5.60 5.32
C VAL A 189 2.00 4.91 4.37
N ILE A 190 2.10 5.12 3.05
CA ILE A 190 1.29 4.39 2.06
C ILE A 190 1.56 2.88 2.20
N ASP A 191 2.83 2.50 2.21
CA ASP A 191 3.29 1.11 2.39
C ASP A 191 2.66 0.49 3.65
N PHE A 192 2.75 1.21 4.77
CA PHE A 192 2.16 0.79 6.04
C PHE A 192 0.63 0.66 6.01
N VAL A 193 -0.09 1.55 5.31
CA VAL A 193 -1.56 1.48 5.21
C VAL A 193 -2.01 0.34 4.29
N LEU A 194 -1.28 0.09 3.21
CA LEU A 194 -1.61 -0.96 2.23
C LEU A 194 -1.28 -2.35 2.76
N GLU A 195 -0.06 -2.56 3.27
CA GLU A 195 0.36 -3.85 3.84
C GLU A 195 -0.27 -4.11 5.22
N GLY A 196 -0.68 -3.03 5.90
CA GLY A 196 -1.32 -3.06 7.20
C GLY A 196 -0.36 -3.33 8.37
N LEU A 197 -0.93 -3.27 9.58
CA LEU A 197 -0.22 -3.41 10.86
C LEU A 197 0.35 -4.82 11.17
N ASN A 198 0.22 -5.78 10.25
CA ASN A 198 0.36 -7.20 10.59
C ASN A 198 1.32 -7.94 9.64
N PRO A 199 2.63 -7.62 9.68
CA PRO A 199 3.63 -8.33 8.88
C PRO A 199 3.57 -9.81 9.21
N ARG A 200 3.51 -10.64 8.18
CA ARG A 200 3.50 -12.09 8.33
C ARG A 200 4.90 -12.55 8.74
N LYS A 201 4.94 -13.64 9.49
CA LYS A 201 6.15 -14.21 10.05
C LYS A 201 6.25 -15.64 9.60
N SER A 202 7.45 -16.06 9.22
CA SER A 202 7.74 -17.48 9.07
C SER A 202 8.50 -17.99 10.29
N PHE A 203 8.12 -19.18 10.72
CA PHE A 203 8.80 -19.96 11.74
C PHE A 203 9.47 -21.14 11.07
N PHE A 204 10.75 -21.35 11.36
CA PHE A 204 11.36 -22.67 11.29
C PHE A 204 11.49 -23.20 12.71
N ILE A 205 10.91 -24.35 13.00
CA ILE A 205 10.99 -25.00 14.32
C ILE A 205 11.72 -26.33 14.13
N ILE A 206 12.85 -26.49 14.82
CA ILE A 206 13.61 -27.73 14.85
C ILE A 206 13.52 -28.32 16.25
N SER A 207 12.98 -29.54 16.34
CA SER A 207 12.70 -30.25 17.58
C SER A 207 12.61 -31.75 17.34
N GLU A 208 12.97 -32.56 18.33
CA GLU A 208 12.69 -34.01 18.30
C GLU A 208 11.20 -34.30 18.46
N LYS A 209 10.44 -33.38 19.08
CA LYS A 209 9.00 -33.48 19.32
C LYS A 209 8.17 -32.73 18.28
N HIS A 210 8.65 -32.70 17.03
CA HIS A 210 8.02 -31.96 15.94
C HIS A 210 6.56 -32.39 15.69
N ILE A 211 6.22 -33.67 15.85
CA ILE A 211 4.84 -34.17 15.70
C ILE A 211 3.91 -33.57 16.77
N GLU A 212 4.28 -33.67 18.05
CA GLU A 212 3.50 -33.13 19.17
C GLU A 212 3.29 -31.61 19.02
N ILE A 213 4.34 -30.91 18.60
CA ILE A 213 4.29 -29.46 18.33
C ILE A 213 3.36 -29.14 17.17
N ALA A 214 3.44 -29.90 16.07
CA ALA A 214 2.61 -29.68 14.90
C ALA A 214 1.12 -29.88 15.23
N GLU A 215 0.78 -30.97 15.90
CA GLU A 215 -0.59 -31.26 16.36
C GLU A 215 -1.12 -30.18 17.32
N ALA A 216 -0.29 -29.71 18.25
CA ALA A 216 -0.69 -28.66 19.18
C ALA A 216 -0.97 -27.32 18.46
N ILE A 217 -0.13 -26.96 17.49
CA ILE A 217 -0.31 -25.74 16.69
C ILE A 217 -1.56 -25.85 15.81
N GLU A 218 -1.77 -26.99 15.15
CA GLU A 218 -2.95 -27.25 14.32
C GLU A 218 -4.23 -27.18 15.16
N ASN A 219 -4.29 -27.88 16.29
CA ASN A 219 -5.49 -27.95 17.12
C ASN A 219 -5.81 -26.64 17.85
N GLN A 220 -4.80 -25.89 18.30
CA GLN A 220 -5.03 -24.66 19.08
C GLN A 220 -5.16 -23.41 18.21
N LEU A 221 -4.49 -23.38 17.05
CA LEU A 221 -4.40 -22.18 16.21
C LEU A 221 -4.96 -22.37 14.79
N GLY A 222 -5.29 -23.60 14.38
CA GLY A 222 -5.85 -23.90 13.06
C GLY A 222 -4.92 -23.52 11.91
N ARG A 223 -3.61 -23.68 12.10
CA ARG A 223 -2.58 -23.28 11.12
C ARG A 223 -2.01 -24.48 10.40
N GLY A 224 -1.97 -24.38 9.06
CA GLY A 224 -1.28 -25.34 8.21
C GLY A 224 0.23 -25.30 8.44
N ILE A 225 0.85 -26.48 8.40
CA ILE A 225 2.27 -26.68 8.70
C ILE A 225 2.86 -27.49 7.56
N THR A 226 4.03 -27.09 7.08
CA THR A 226 4.82 -27.86 6.11
C THR A 226 6.01 -28.49 6.83
N ILE A 227 6.19 -29.79 6.65
CA ILE A 227 7.37 -30.50 7.16
C ILE A 227 8.46 -30.45 6.08
N LEU A 228 9.66 -30.03 6.47
CA LEU A 228 10.83 -30.00 5.62
C LEU A 228 11.87 -31.00 6.12
N ASP A 229 12.35 -31.85 5.23
CA ASP A 229 13.46 -32.76 5.51
C ASP A 229 14.80 -32.02 5.53
N GLY A 230 15.47 -32.05 6.68
CA GLY A 230 16.80 -31.49 6.88
C GLY A 230 17.81 -32.56 7.32
N LYS A 231 19.09 -32.18 7.30
CA LYS A 231 20.17 -33.00 7.86
C LYS A 231 21.10 -32.13 8.70
N GLY A 232 21.30 -32.51 9.96
CA GLY A 232 22.23 -31.83 10.84
C GLY A 232 23.66 -31.95 10.31
N TYR A 233 24.37 -30.83 10.12
CA TYR A 233 25.75 -30.89 9.65
C TYR A 233 26.70 -31.53 10.69
N PHE A 234 26.50 -31.23 11.98
CA PHE A 234 27.34 -31.78 13.05
C PHE A 234 26.94 -33.21 13.39
N THR A 235 25.66 -33.46 13.66
CA THR A 235 25.15 -34.79 14.06
C THR A 235 25.07 -35.79 12.91
N LYS A 236 25.01 -35.31 11.66
CA LYS A 236 24.76 -36.10 10.44
C LYS A 236 23.41 -36.83 10.43
N GLU A 237 22.53 -36.54 11.37
CA GLU A 237 21.20 -37.12 11.48
C GLU A 237 20.20 -36.39 10.59
N LYS A 238 19.19 -37.12 10.11
CA LYS A 238 18.00 -36.52 9.51
C LYS A 238 17.23 -35.76 10.60
N LYS A 239 16.67 -34.60 10.24
CA LYS A 239 15.85 -33.77 11.12
C LYS A 239 14.63 -33.32 10.33
N GLU A 240 13.46 -33.42 10.92
CA GLU A 240 12.25 -32.83 10.36
C GLU A 240 12.07 -31.44 10.94
N ILE A 241 11.85 -30.46 10.05
CA ILE A 241 11.77 -29.05 10.39
C ILE A 241 10.36 -28.56 10.07
N LEU A 242 9.67 -27.99 11.05
CA LEU A 242 8.36 -27.40 10.82
C LEU A 242 8.52 -26.00 10.23
N TYR A 243 7.97 -25.78 9.05
CA TYR A 243 7.85 -24.48 8.42
C TYR A 243 6.40 -23.99 8.50
N ILE A 244 6.20 -22.82 9.11
CA ILE A 244 4.87 -22.27 9.37
C ILE A 244 4.87 -20.79 9.04
N ILE A 245 3.86 -20.32 8.31
CA ILE A 245 3.60 -18.90 8.12
C ILE A 245 2.44 -18.49 9.02
N ILE A 246 2.62 -17.40 9.76
CA ILE A 246 1.63 -16.90 10.71
C ILE A 246 1.53 -15.38 10.68
N SER A 247 0.48 -14.84 11.30
CA SER A 247 0.41 -13.42 11.61
C SER A 247 1.29 -13.06 12.82
N ARG A 248 1.70 -11.80 12.94
CA ARG A 248 2.48 -11.31 14.08
C ARG A 248 1.83 -11.59 15.45
N ARG A 249 0.50 -11.66 15.51
CA ARG A 249 -0.26 -11.93 16.75
C ARG A 249 -0.08 -13.35 17.27
N GLU A 250 0.24 -14.30 16.40
CA GLU A 250 0.36 -15.73 16.72
C GLU A 250 1.79 -16.13 17.12
N VAL A 251 2.75 -15.21 16.99
CA VAL A 251 4.15 -15.41 17.38
C VAL A 251 4.28 -15.85 18.84
N LEU A 252 3.58 -15.17 19.76
CA LEU A 252 3.70 -15.46 21.19
C LEU A 252 3.00 -16.78 21.59
N PRO A 253 1.78 -17.09 21.13
CA PRO A 253 1.17 -18.42 21.30
C PRO A 253 2.08 -19.57 20.83
N ILE A 254 2.65 -19.49 19.63
CA ILE A 254 3.52 -20.56 19.11
C ILE A 254 4.78 -20.71 19.95
N LYS A 255 5.44 -19.62 20.34
CA LYS A 255 6.60 -19.68 21.25
C LYS A 255 6.28 -20.43 22.54
N ARG A 256 5.08 -20.20 23.11
CA ARG A 256 4.65 -20.87 24.34
C ARG A 256 4.38 -22.35 24.13
N ILE A 257 3.71 -22.73 23.04
CA ILE A 257 3.44 -24.13 22.69
C ILE A 257 4.76 -24.90 22.55
N VAL A 258 5.69 -24.38 21.74
CA VAL A 258 6.98 -25.04 21.50
C VAL A 258 7.78 -25.17 22.80
N ALA A 259 7.92 -24.09 23.58
CA ALA A 259 8.69 -24.12 24.82
C ALA A 259 8.07 -25.03 25.89
N ALA A 260 6.75 -25.21 25.89
CA ALA A 260 6.07 -26.12 26.82
C ALA A 260 6.26 -27.59 26.46
N LEU A 261 6.27 -27.92 25.16
CA LEU A 261 6.41 -29.29 24.68
C LEU A 261 7.87 -29.74 24.62
N ASP A 262 8.76 -28.86 24.13
CA ASP A 262 10.19 -29.12 24.01
C ASP A 262 11.03 -27.90 24.42
N PRO A 263 11.56 -27.87 25.65
CA PRO A 263 12.47 -26.83 26.11
C PRO A 263 13.79 -26.75 25.34
N ASN A 264 14.18 -27.83 24.63
CA ASN A 264 15.43 -27.89 23.86
C ASN A 264 15.21 -27.54 22.37
N ALA A 265 13.97 -27.32 21.95
CA ALA A 265 13.67 -26.90 20.58
C ALA A 265 14.27 -25.53 20.30
N PHE A 266 14.76 -25.34 19.07
CA PHE A 266 15.17 -24.03 18.60
C PHE A 266 14.30 -23.61 17.42
N MET A 267 14.05 -22.30 17.35
CA MET A 267 13.22 -21.72 16.31
C MET A 267 13.83 -20.44 15.75
N THR A 268 13.67 -20.21 14.45
CA THR A 268 13.98 -18.93 13.81
C THR A 268 12.70 -18.25 13.36
N ILE A 269 12.68 -16.92 13.45
CA ILE A 269 11.52 -16.11 13.08
C ILE A 269 11.98 -15.09 12.05
N SER A 270 11.46 -15.19 10.84
CA SER A 270 11.80 -14.28 9.75
C SER A 270 10.60 -13.41 9.37
N HIS A 271 10.88 -12.23 8.84
CA HIS A 271 9.86 -11.40 8.19
C HIS A 271 9.52 -12.02 6.84
N VAL A 272 8.23 -12.20 6.59
CA VAL A 272 7.71 -12.56 5.27
C VAL A 272 7.15 -11.29 4.65
N GLN A 273 7.74 -10.84 3.55
CA GLN A 273 7.31 -9.62 2.84
C GLN A 273 5.90 -9.81 2.27
N GLU A 274 5.67 -10.91 1.57
CA GLU A 274 4.38 -11.23 0.99
C GLU A 274 4.14 -12.74 1.05
N VAL A 275 2.88 -13.15 1.17
CA VAL A 275 2.45 -14.53 0.92
C VAL A 275 1.04 -14.49 0.33
N THR A 276 0.82 -15.31 -0.68
CA THR A 276 -0.43 -15.35 -1.45
C THR A 276 -0.83 -16.81 -1.63
N GLY A 277 -2.11 -17.14 -1.47
CA GLY A 277 -2.62 -18.52 -1.54
C GLY A 277 -3.48 -18.96 -0.35
N GLU A 278 -3.66 -20.28 -0.19
CA GLU A 278 -4.62 -20.91 0.73
C GLU A 278 -4.32 -20.56 2.18
N GLY A 279 -5.37 -20.25 2.95
CA GLY A 279 -5.25 -19.82 4.35
C GLY A 279 -4.80 -18.37 4.57
N PHE A 280 -4.57 -17.61 3.49
CA PHE A 280 -3.97 -16.28 3.57
C PHE A 280 -4.61 -15.20 2.67
N THR A 281 -4.71 -15.45 1.35
CA THR A 281 -5.03 -14.40 0.36
C THR A 281 -6.07 -14.85 -0.68
N TYR A 282 -6.79 -15.96 -0.47
CA TYR A 282 -7.85 -16.29 -1.43
C TYR A 282 -8.94 -15.20 -1.46
N LEU A 283 -9.20 -14.80 -2.70
CA LEU A 283 -10.35 -14.11 -3.23
C LEU A 283 -11.63 -14.45 -2.44
N SER A 284 -12.49 -13.45 -2.21
CA SER A 284 -13.85 -13.76 -1.78
C SER A 284 -14.44 -14.79 -2.76
N PRO A 285 -15.36 -15.67 -2.33
CA PRO A 285 -16.01 -16.63 -3.22
C PRO A 285 -16.55 -16.01 -4.52
N GLU A 286 -16.87 -14.71 -4.46
CA GLU A 286 -17.34 -13.89 -5.59
C GLU A 286 -16.25 -13.65 -6.65
N MET A 287 -15.02 -13.33 -6.25
CA MET A 287 -13.91 -13.12 -7.18
C MET A 287 -13.36 -14.45 -7.74
N GLN A 288 -13.55 -15.57 -7.04
CA GLN A 288 -13.33 -16.89 -7.62
C GLN A 288 -14.36 -17.19 -8.70
N ALA A 289 -15.65 -16.93 -8.43
CA ALA A 289 -16.70 -17.13 -9.41
C ALA A 289 -16.48 -16.26 -10.66
N GLU A 290 -16.13 -14.99 -10.49
CA GLU A 290 -15.88 -14.06 -11.61
C GLU A 290 -14.71 -14.52 -12.50
N ARG A 291 -13.59 -14.99 -11.91
CA ARG A 291 -12.46 -15.51 -12.69
C ARG A 291 -12.71 -16.89 -13.31
N ILE A 292 -13.55 -17.72 -12.69
CA ILE A 292 -13.99 -18.98 -13.30
C ILE A 292 -14.87 -18.66 -14.50
N THR A 293 -15.80 -17.72 -14.40
CA THR A 293 -16.61 -17.27 -15.54
C THR A 293 -15.75 -16.67 -16.65
N GLU A 294 -14.79 -15.79 -16.33
CA GLU A 294 -13.85 -15.22 -17.32
C GLU A 294 -13.00 -16.31 -18.00
N ALA A 295 -12.51 -17.30 -17.24
CA ALA A 295 -11.76 -18.42 -17.81
C ALA A 295 -12.67 -19.33 -18.66
N GLU A 296 -13.92 -19.57 -18.26
CA GLU A 296 -14.87 -20.35 -19.04
C GLU A 296 -15.26 -19.63 -20.35
N GLU A 297 -15.36 -18.30 -20.34
CA GLU A 297 -15.60 -17.48 -21.54
C GLU A 297 -14.40 -17.54 -22.49
N ASP A 298 -13.16 -17.39 -22.00
CA ASP A 298 -11.93 -17.51 -22.80
C ASP A 298 -11.78 -18.91 -23.44
N TRP A 299 -12.26 -19.97 -22.78
CA TRP A 299 -12.18 -21.35 -23.28
C TRP A 299 -13.27 -21.70 -24.30
N LEU A 300 -14.34 -20.91 -24.36
CA LEU A 300 -15.43 -21.06 -25.33
C LEU A 300 -15.22 -20.21 -26.58
N GLU A 301 -14.26 -19.27 -26.55
CA GLU A 301 -13.86 -18.44 -27.70
C GLU A 301 -12.67 -19.00 -28.51
N GLU A 302 -12.03 -20.10 -28.06
CA GLU A 302 -11.06 -20.93 -28.83
C GLU A 302 -11.70 -22.18 -29.48
#